data_AF-A0A2X1MJI9-F1
#
_entry.id   AF-A0A2X1MJI9-F1
#
_cell.length_a   1.000
_cell.length_b   1.000
_cell.length_c   1.000
_cell.angle_alpha   90.00
_cell.angle_beta   90.00
_cell.angle_gamma   90.00
#
_symmetry.space_group_name_H-M   'P 1'
#
loop_
_entity.id
_entity.type
_entity.pdbx_description
1 polymer ?
#
loop_
_entity_poly.entity_id
_entity_poly.type
_entity_poly.pdbx_seq_one_letter_code
_entity_poly.pdbx_strand_id
1 'polypeptide(L)'
;MGNIVDKFKEGGNEKVILCDRGANFGYDNLVVDMLGFSIMKKVSGNSPVIFDVTHALQCRDPFGAASGGRRAQVAELARAGMAVGLAGLFIEAHPDPEHAKCDGPSALPLAKLEPFLKQMKAIDDLVKGFEELDTSK
;
A
#
# COMPACT_ATOMS: atom_id res chain seq x y z
N MET A 1 -4.91 0.61 -15.23
CA MET A 1 -5.80 -0.14 -14.32
C MET A 1 -7.18 -0.42 -14.91
N GLY A 2 -7.89 0.55 -15.53
CA GLY A 2 -9.25 0.33 -16.09
C GLY A 2 -9.37 -0.92 -16.97
N ASN A 3 -8.53 -1.04 -18.01
CA ASN A 3 -8.52 -2.22 -18.90
C ASN A 3 -8.32 -3.57 -18.17
N ILE A 4 -7.64 -3.60 -17.02
CA ILE A 4 -7.47 -4.84 -16.24
C ILE A 4 -8.80 -5.21 -15.58
N VAL A 5 -9.50 -4.23 -15.01
CA VAL A 5 -10.82 -4.44 -14.40
C VAL A 5 -11.84 -4.85 -15.45
N ASP A 6 -11.81 -4.25 -16.63
CA ASP A 6 -12.71 -4.59 -17.75
C ASP A 6 -12.57 -6.07 -18.16
N LYS A 7 -11.35 -6.62 -18.18
CA LYS A 7 -11.13 -8.05 -18.47
C LYS A 7 -11.83 -8.96 -17.46
N PHE A 8 -11.79 -8.63 -16.17
CA PHE A 8 -12.50 -9.40 -15.15
C PHE A 8 -14.02 -9.28 -15.33
N LYS A 9 -14.50 -8.08 -15.66
CA LYS A 9 -15.90 -7.83 -15.95
C LYS A 9 -16.40 -8.61 -17.17
N GLU A 10 -15.63 -8.66 -18.25
CA GLU A 10 -15.91 -9.50 -19.43
C GLU A 10 -16.01 -10.99 -19.07
N GLY A 11 -15.20 -11.43 -18.10
CA GLY A 11 -15.28 -12.78 -17.51
C GLY A 11 -16.42 -12.98 -16.51
N GLY A 12 -17.31 -12.00 -16.33
CA GLY A 12 -18.43 -12.07 -15.38
C GLY A 12 -18.07 -11.82 -13.92
N ASN A 13 -16.89 -11.26 -13.63
CA ASN A 13 -16.43 -10.96 -12.28
C ASN A 13 -16.24 -9.45 -12.06
N GLU A 14 -17.14 -8.84 -11.29
CA GLU A 14 -17.05 -7.43 -10.91
C GLU A 14 -16.38 -7.21 -9.53
N LYS A 15 -16.01 -8.28 -8.83
CA LYS A 15 -15.38 -8.21 -7.50
C LYS A 15 -13.86 -8.13 -7.61
N VAL A 16 -13.38 -6.97 -8.05
CA VAL A 16 -11.94 -6.71 -8.24
C VAL A 16 -11.45 -5.75 -7.16
N ILE A 17 -10.28 -6.06 -6.57
CA ILE A 17 -9.55 -5.16 -5.68
C ILE A 17 -8.26 -4.76 -6.40
N LEU A 18 -7.93 -3.47 -6.37
CA LEU A 18 -6.66 -2.96 -6.87
C LEU A 18 -5.71 -2.74 -5.69
N CYS A 19 -4.46 -3.16 -5.82
CA CYS A 19 -3.47 -3.00 -4.77
C CYS A 19 -2.27 -2.20 -5.29
N ASP A 20 -2.03 -1.02 -4.72
CA ASP A 20 -0.78 -0.29 -4.98
C ASP A 20 0.34 -0.86 -4.13
N ARG A 21 1.53 -0.96 -4.72
CA ARG A 21 2.75 -1.45 -4.05
C ARG A 21 3.99 -0.67 -4.47
N GLY A 22 3.81 0.58 -4.93
CA GLY A 22 4.87 1.44 -5.45
C GLY A 22 5.16 1.24 -6.94
N ALA A 23 5.69 2.30 -7.55
CA ALA A 23 6.16 2.35 -8.94
C ALA A 23 7.69 2.42 -8.97
N ASN A 24 8.29 1.92 -10.05
CA ASN A 24 9.72 2.01 -10.26
C ASN A 24 10.17 3.48 -10.30
N PHE A 25 11.24 3.79 -9.57
CA PHE A 25 11.81 5.13 -9.52
C PHE A 25 13.33 5.07 -9.71
N GLY A 26 13.74 5.03 -10.98
CA GLY A 26 15.15 4.82 -11.33
C GLY A 26 15.61 3.40 -11.02
N TYR A 27 16.92 3.26 -10.79
CA TYR A 27 17.49 1.95 -10.46
C TYR A 27 17.18 1.57 -9.01
N ASP A 28 16.81 0.30 -8.83
CA ASP A 28 16.83 -0.37 -7.53
C ASP A 28 15.91 0.22 -6.44
N ASN A 29 14.95 1.06 -6.83
CA ASN A 29 14.11 1.80 -5.90
C ASN A 29 12.65 1.92 -6.36
N LEU A 30 11.79 2.21 -5.38
CA LEU A 30 10.36 2.42 -5.55
C LEU A 30 9.92 3.74 -4.92
N VAL A 31 8.91 4.36 -5.53
CA VAL A 31 8.17 5.50 -5.01
C VAL A 31 6.68 5.19 -5.00
N VAL A 32 5.96 5.70 -4.00
CA VAL A 32 4.50 5.65 -3.95
C VAL A 32 3.96 7.02 -4.35
N ASP A 33 3.26 7.07 -5.47
CA ASP A 33 2.49 8.26 -5.86
C ASP A 33 1.11 8.20 -5.20
N MET A 34 0.92 9.01 -4.15
CA MET A 34 -0.33 9.06 -3.38
C MET A 34 -1.53 9.52 -4.23
N LEU A 35 -1.30 10.29 -5.31
CA LEU A 35 -2.36 10.72 -6.22
C LEU A 35 -2.92 9.55 -7.04
N GLY A 36 -2.09 8.52 -7.25
CA GLY A 36 -2.43 7.31 -7.99
C GLY A 36 -3.65 6.57 -7.42
N PHE A 37 -3.86 6.62 -6.10
CA PHE A 37 -5.00 5.97 -5.45
C PHE A 37 -6.36 6.46 -5.97
N SER A 38 -6.56 7.77 -6.05
CA SER A 38 -7.80 8.37 -6.55
C SER A 38 -7.99 8.11 -8.05
N ILE A 39 -6.90 8.12 -8.82
CA ILE A 39 -6.95 7.77 -10.24
C ILE A 39 -7.37 6.32 -10.42
N MET A 40 -6.80 5.37 -9.65
CA MET A 40 -7.18 3.96 -9.71
C MET A 40 -8.67 3.75 -9.42
N LYS A 41 -9.22 4.38 -8.37
CA LYS A 41 -10.67 4.34 -8.08
C LYS A 41 -11.49 4.84 -9.27
N LYS A 42 -11.17 6.04 -9.78
CA LYS A 42 -11.91 6.67 -10.88
C LYS A 42 -11.94 5.82 -12.15
N VAL A 43 -10.79 5.34 -12.60
CA VAL A 43 -10.68 4.59 -13.87
C VAL A 43 -11.18 3.15 -13.78
N SER A 44 -11.49 2.65 -12.58
CA SER A 44 -11.98 1.29 -12.34
C SER A 44 -13.45 1.22 -11.95
N GLY A 45 -14.19 2.34 -12.07
CA GLY A 45 -15.59 2.39 -11.62
C GLY A 45 -15.73 2.21 -10.11
N ASN A 46 -14.82 2.79 -9.32
CA ASN A 46 -14.77 2.73 -7.86
C ASN A 46 -14.50 1.33 -7.28
N SER A 47 -13.66 0.53 -7.94
CA SER A 47 -13.15 -0.70 -7.33
C SER A 47 -12.40 -0.37 -6.02
N PRO A 48 -12.50 -1.21 -4.97
CA PRO A 48 -11.73 -1.04 -3.74
C PRO A 48 -10.23 -0.96 -4.03
N VAL A 49 -9.56 0.00 -3.40
CA VAL A 49 -8.11 0.18 -3.51
C VAL A 49 -7.45 -0.09 -2.16
N ILE A 50 -6.49 -1.00 -2.16
CA ILE A 50 -5.63 -1.37 -1.04
C ILE A 50 -4.23 -0.78 -1.25
N PHE A 51 -3.58 -0.43 -0.16
CA PHE A 51 -2.16 -0.09 -0.17
C PHE A 51 -1.32 -1.19 0.48
N ASP A 52 -0.38 -1.75 -0.27
CA ASP A 52 0.64 -2.65 0.23
C ASP A 52 1.88 -1.87 0.65
N VAL A 53 1.93 -1.57 1.94
CA VAL A 53 3.02 -0.78 2.51
C VAL A 53 4.32 -1.56 2.61
N THR A 54 4.25 -2.90 2.74
CA THR A 54 5.45 -3.72 2.93
C THR A 54 6.27 -3.74 1.65
N HIS A 55 5.61 -4.04 0.55
CA HIS A 55 6.23 -4.17 -0.75
C HIS A 55 6.60 -2.83 -1.38
N ALA A 56 5.88 -1.75 -1.05
CA ALA A 56 6.25 -0.40 -1.41
C ALA A 56 7.58 0.08 -0.81
N LEU A 57 8.02 -0.53 0.30
CA LEU A 57 9.28 -0.20 0.97
C LEU A 57 10.49 -0.93 0.41
N GLN A 58 10.30 -1.86 -0.51
CA GLN A 58 11.42 -2.54 -1.16
C GLN A 58 12.34 -1.52 -1.86
N CYS A 59 13.62 -1.79 -1.75
CA CYS A 59 14.72 -1.18 -2.48
C CYS A 59 15.85 -2.22 -2.50
N ARG A 60 16.88 -2.08 -3.34
CA ARG A 60 17.96 -3.06 -3.37
C ARG A 60 19.33 -2.39 -3.51
N ASP A 61 20.35 -3.12 -3.09
CA ASP A 61 21.73 -2.83 -3.47
C ASP A 61 21.93 -3.31 -4.92
N PRO A 62 22.58 -2.53 -5.81
CA PRO A 62 22.81 -2.93 -7.20
C PRO A 62 23.53 -4.28 -7.37
N PHE A 63 24.32 -4.70 -6.38
CA PHE A 63 25.05 -5.98 -6.40
C PHE A 63 24.51 -7.00 -5.37
N GLY A 64 23.36 -6.70 -4.75
CA GLY A 64 22.73 -7.56 -3.76
C GLY A 64 22.11 -8.82 -4.37
N ALA A 65 22.23 -9.96 -3.68
CA ALA A 65 21.63 -11.23 -4.11
C ALA A 65 20.11 -11.32 -3.81
N ALA A 66 19.55 -10.39 -3.03
CA ALA A 66 18.16 -10.35 -2.62
C ALA A 66 17.64 -8.91 -2.49
N SER A 67 16.31 -8.74 -2.44
CA SER A 67 15.73 -7.43 -2.17
C SER A 67 16.09 -6.94 -0.77
N GLY A 68 16.45 -5.67 -0.66
CA GLY A 68 16.46 -4.94 0.60
C GLY A 68 15.07 -4.39 0.91
N GLY A 69 15.01 -3.46 1.86
CA GLY A 69 13.76 -2.89 2.34
C GLY A 69 13.96 -1.83 3.41
N ARG A 70 12.90 -1.06 3.66
CA ARG A 70 12.89 0.11 4.54
C ARG A 70 11.88 -0.03 5.68
N ARG A 71 11.81 -1.19 6.36
CA ARG A 71 10.82 -1.47 7.42
C ARG A 71 10.72 -0.38 8.51
N ALA A 72 11.82 0.32 8.80
CA ALA A 72 11.84 1.42 9.77
C ALA A 72 10.84 2.54 9.44
N GLN A 73 10.48 2.70 8.17
CA GLN A 73 9.57 3.74 7.67
C GLN A 73 8.15 3.23 7.43
N VAL A 74 7.84 1.97 7.80
CA VAL A 74 6.52 1.36 7.53
C VAL A 74 5.36 2.14 8.15
N ALA A 75 5.54 2.65 9.37
CA ALA A 75 4.53 3.47 10.02
C ALA A 75 4.40 4.85 9.36
N GLU A 76 5.46 5.43 8.81
CA GLU A 76 5.38 6.72 8.12
C GLU A 76 4.57 6.58 6.83
N LEU A 77 4.95 5.59 6.01
CA LEU A 77 4.34 5.39 4.71
C LEU A 77 2.90 4.86 4.82
N ALA A 78 2.61 3.97 5.77
CA ALA A 78 1.25 3.48 6.00
C ALA A 78 0.30 4.61 6.42
N ARG A 79 0.74 5.50 7.31
CA ARG A 79 -0.07 6.67 7.72
C ARG A 79 -0.38 7.58 6.54
N ALA A 80 0.62 7.84 5.68
CA ALA A 80 0.42 8.65 4.49
C ALA A 80 -0.62 8.04 3.54
N GLY A 81 -0.52 6.72 3.27
CA GLY A 81 -1.50 6.02 2.43
C GLY A 81 -2.90 5.98 3.05
N MET A 82 -3.02 5.64 4.33
CA MET A 82 -4.31 5.56 5.02
C MET A 82 -5.02 6.91 5.11
N ALA A 83 -4.26 8.01 5.24
CA ALA A 83 -4.83 9.35 5.29
C ALA A 83 -5.54 9.77 3.98
N VAL A 84 -5.28 9.09 2.86
CA VAL A 84 -5.99 9.30 1.58
C VAL A 84 -7.42 8.72 1.60
N GLY A 85 -7.75 7.87 2.58
CA GLY A 85 -9.05 7.20 2.67
C GLY A 85 -9.15 6.01 1.72
N LEU A 86 -8.45 4.93 2.05
CA LEU A 86 -8.40 3.69 1.25
C LEU A 86 -9.39 2.63 1.75
N ALA A 87 -9.63 1.61 0.92
CA ALA A 87 -10.49 0.49 1.30
C ALA A 87 -9.79 -0.49 2.24
N GLY A 88 -8.45 -0.57 2.18
CA GLY A 88 -7.68 -1.42 3.06
C GLY A 88 -6.18 -1.16 3.02
N LEU A 89 -5.50 -1.80 3.96
CA LEU A 89 -4.05 -1.85 4.08
C LEU A 89 -3.61 -3.31 3.99
N PHE A 90 -2.63 -3.59 3.14
CA PHE A 90 -1.92 -4.86 3.11
C PHE A 90 -0.59 -4.69 3.85
N ILE A 91 -0.27 -5.63 4.72
CA ILE A 91 0.96 -5.62 5.53
C ILE A 91 1.42 -7.05 5.82
N GLU A 92 2.74 -7.27 5.75
CA GLU A 92 3.38 -8.49 6.23
C GLU A 92 4.15 -8.22 7.52
N ALA A 93 4.15 -9.21 8.40
CA ALA A 93 4.86 -9.14 9.66
C ALA A 93 5.56 -10.47 9.96
N HIS A 94 6.67 -10.39 10.69
CA HIS A 94 7.42 -11.56 11.13
C HIS A 94 7.84 -11.40 12.60
N PRO A 95 7.84 -12.48 13.43
CA PRO A 95 8.34 -12.41 14.80
C PRO A 95 9.77 -11.89 14.89
N ASP A 96 10.58 -12.25 13.89
CA ASP A 96 11.99 -11.87 13.77
C ASP A 96 12.33 -11.56 12.30
N PRO A 97 12.08 -10.33 11.82
CA PRO A 97 12.24 -9.99 10.41
C PRO A 97 13.64 -10.24 9.83
N GLU A 98 14.69 -10.26 10.67
CA GLU A 98 16.07 -10.51 10.21
C GLU A 98 16.28 -11.96 9.76
N HIS A 99 15.47 -12.89 10.30
CA HIS A 99 15.50 -14.31 9.95
C HIS A 99 14.35 -14.74 9.04
N ALA A 100 13.57 -13.78 8.50
CA ALA A 100 12.55 -14.10 7.51
C ALA A 100 13.21 -14.60 6.21
N LYS A 101 12.64 -15.65 5.62
CA LYS A 101 13.21 -16.30 4.41
C LYS A 101 13.03 -15.48 3.12
N CYS A 102 12.12 -14.51 3.14
CA CYS A 102 11.86 -13.57 2.06
C CYS A 102 11.35 -12.26 2.68
N ASP A 103 11.69 -11.12 2.07
CA ASP A 103 11.18 -9.78 2.40
C ASP A 103 11.28 -9.30 3.85
N GLY A 104 12.09 -9.99 4.67
CA GLY A 104 12.46 -9.58 6.03
C GLY A 104 12.88 -8.12 6.19
N PRO A 105 13.68 -7.54 5.27
CA PRO A 105 14.06 -6.12 5.34
C PRO A 105 12.88 -5.13 5.32
N SER A 106 11.71 -5.53 4.80
CA SER A 106 10.48 -4.73 4.76
C SER A 106 9.41 -5.16 5.77
N ALA A 107 9.48 -6.40 6.28
CA ALA A 107 8.48 -6.94 7.20
C ALA A 107 8.42 -6.19 8.54
N LEU A 108 7.19 -5.94 9.03
CA LEU A 108 6.96 -5.36 10.34
C LEU A 108 7.35 -6.38 11.44
N PRO A 109 8.07 -5.98 12.51
CA PRO A 109 8.20 -6.83 13.68
C PRO A 109 6.83 -7.15 14.29
N LEU A 110 6.45 -8.42 14.39
CA LEU A 110 5.08 -8.84 14.76
C LEU A 110 4.61 -8.28 16.10
N ALA A 111 5.52 -8.14 17.07
CA ALA A 111 5.23 -7.53 18.38
C ALA A 111 4.77 -6.05 18.29
N LYS A 112 4.96 -5.39 17.14
CA LYS A 112 4.52 -4.01 16.88
C LYS A 112 3.19 -3.94 16.11
N LEU A 113 2.60 -5.07 15.73
CA LEU A 113 1.39 -5.09 14.90
C LEU A 113 0.20 -4.39 15.58
N GLU A 114 -0.09 -4.70 16.83
CA GLU A 114 -1.22 -4.07 17.54
C GLU A 114 -1.08 -2.54 17.64
N PRO A 115 0.01 -1.96 18.18
CA PRO A 115 0.14 -0.50 18.24
C PRO A 115 0.18 0.15 16.85
N PHE A 116 0.72 -0.54 15.84
CA PHE A 116 0.66 -0.09 14.44
C PHE A 116 -0.80 0.00 13.95
N LEU A 117 -1.58 -1.06 14.11
CA LEU A 117 -2.99 -1.10 13.67
C LEU A 117 -3.87 -0.11 14.42
N LYS A 118 -3.61 0.15 15.71
CA LYS A 118 -4.31 1.20 16.46
C LYS A 118 -4.13 2.58 15.83
N GLN A 119 -2.92 2.91 15.36
CA GLN A 119 -2.67 4.16 14.65
C GLN A 119 -3.36 4.20 13.29
N MET A 120 -3.30 3.10 12.53
CA MET A 120 -3.97 3.03 11.22
C MET A 120 -5.47 3.21 11.36
N LYS A 121 -6.08 2.53 12.33
CA LYS A 121 -7.51 2.65 12.61
C LYS A 121 -7.88 4.09 13.01
N ALA A 122 -7.11 4.73 13.87
CA ALA A 122 -7.41 6.10 14.31
C ALA A 122 -7.39 7.11 13.14
N ILE A 123 -6.43 6.97 12.22
CA ILE A 123 -6.39 7.79 11.00
C ILE A 123 -7.57 7.44 10.09
N ASP A 124 -7.84 6.15 9.92
CA ASP A 124 -8.90 5.66 9.05
C ASP A 124 -10.28 6.18 9.48
N ASP A 125 -10.60 6.05 10.77
CA ASP A 125 -11.84 6.55 11.37
C ASP A 125 -11.96 8.06 11.17
N LEU A 126 -10.87 8.81 11.37
CA LEU A 126 -10.84 10.27 11.23
C LEU A 126 -11.13 10.71 9.78
N VAL A 127 -10.36 10.20 8.81
CA VAL A 127 -10.47 10.66 7.42
C VAL A 127 -11.74 10.18 6.74
N LYS A 128 -12.28 9.02 7.14
CA LYS A 128 -13.58 8.54 6.68
C LYS A 128 -14.77 9.31 7.29
N GLY A 129 -14.53 10.10 8.34
CA GLY A 129 -15.53 10.97 8.95
C GLY A 129 -15.62 12.37 8.33
N PHE A 130 -14.73 12.73 7.40
CA PHE A 130 -14.79 14.03 6.74
C PHE A 130 -15.90 14.07 5.69
N GLU A 131 -16.54 15.24 5.56
CA GLU A 131 -17.39 15.53 4.40
C GLU A 131 -16.53 15.62 3.14
N GLU A 132 -17.11 15.27 1.99
CA GLU A 132 -16.41 15.39 0.72
C GLU A 132 -16.09 16.86 0.42
N LEU A 133 -14.81 17.15 0.21
CA LEU A 133 -14.31 18.48 -0.11
C LEU A 133 -13.91 18.55 -1.59
N ASP A 134 -14.70 19.25 -2.39
CA ASP A 134 -14.36 19.55 -3.79
C ASP A 134 -13.39 20.74 -3.87
N THR A 135 -12.14 20.46 -4.25
CA THR A 135 -11.09 21.46 -4.44
C THR A 135 -10.82 21.79 -5.90
N SER A 136 -11.71 21.40 -6.83
CA SER A 136 -11.51 21.59 -8.27
C SER A 136 -11.94 22.96 -8.80
N LYS A 137 -12.50 23.81 -7.94
CA LYS A 137 -13.02 25.15 -8.27
C LYS A 137 -12.34 26.23 -7.44
#